data_AF-A0A7H4N8R1-F1
#
_entry.id   AF-A0A7H4N8R1-F1
#
_cell.length_a   1.000
_cell.length_b   1.000
_cell.length_c   1.000
_cell.angle_alpha   90.00
_cell.angle_beta   90.00
_cell.angle_gamma   90.00
#
_symmetry.space_group_name_H-M   'P 1'
#
loop_
_entity.id
_entity.type
_entity.pdbx_description
1 polymer ?
#
loop_
_entity_poly.entity_id
_entity_poly.type
_entity_poly.pdbx_seq_one_letter_code
_entity_poly.pdbx_strand_id
1 'polypeptide(L)'
;MKKWLIALMMAAGAATCSAAEVKNDDGVNIYFARHGKTLLNTFDRVQGWADSPLTEDGIRVARYLGEGLKGIPFDSFYSSDAGRQRETMQVILKQAGVSDYKTY
;
A
#
# COMPACT_ATOMS: atom_id res chain seq x y z
N MET A 1 38.83 -47.89 -8.26
CA MET A 1 38.05 -46.76 -8.81
C MET A 1 37.14 -46.20 -7.71
N LYS A 2 37.30 -44.92 -7.42
CA LYS A 2 36.82 -44.18 -6.24
C LYS A 2 35.29 -44.10 -6.21
N LYS A 3 34.62 -44.91 -5.38
CA LYS A 3 33.15 -44.82 -5.14
C LYS A 3 32.75 -44.21 -3.79
N TRP A 4 33.71 -43.90 -2.92
CA TRP A 4 33.44 -43.32 -1.59
C TRP A 4 33.59 -41.80 -1.50
N LEU A 5 34.05 -41.13 -2.57
CA LEU A 5 34.23 -39.67 -2.54
C LEU A 5 32.95 -38.86 -2.84
N ILE A 6 31.86 -39.49 -3.27
CA ILE A 6 30.61 -38.77 -3.62
C ILE A 6 29.69 -38.57 -2.40
N ALA A 7 29.86 -39.36 -1.33
CA ALA A 7 28.99 -39.26 -0.15
C ALA A 7 29.33 -38.09 0.79
N LEU A 8 30.50 -37.45 0.64
CA LEU A 8 30.96 -36.39 1.56
C LEU A 8 30.63 -34.96 1.10
N MET A 9 30.06 -34.78 -0.10
CA MET A 9 29.71 -33.46 -0.66
C MET A 9 28.22 -33.10 -0.53
N MET A 10 27.45 -33.80 0.30
CA MET A 10 26.01 -33.48 0.52
C MET A 10 25.68 -32.99 1.94
N ALA A 11 26.68 -32.76 2.82
CA ALA A 11 26.42 -32.46 4.23
C ALA A 11 26.82 -31.05 4.71
N ALA A 12 27.30 -30.17 3.84
CA ALA A 12 27.72 -28.81 4.25
C ALA A 12 27.07 -27.76 3.36
N GLY A 13 25.94 -27.21 3.80
CA GLY A 13 25.30 -26.11 3.09
C GLY A 13 23.84 -25.84 3.42
N ALA A 14 23.23 -26.56 4.35
CA ALA A 14 21.98 -26.09 4.97
C ALA A 14 22.33 -25.09 6.08
N ALA A 15 22.82 -23.91 5.70
CA ALA A 15 22.73 -22.76 6.59
C ALA A 15 21.24 -22.41 6.68
N THR A 16 20.53 -23.04 7.60
CA THR A 16 19.21 -22.57 7.99
C THR A 16 19.42 -21.20 8.63
N CYS A 17 19.27 -20.15 7.82
CA CYS A 17 18.95 -18.83 8.33
C CYS A 17 17.63 -19.00 9.07
N SER A 18 17.68 -19.11 10.39
CA SER A 18 16.50 -18.94 11.22
C SER A 18 16.02 -17.53 10.94
N ALA A 19 14.90 -17.42 10.20
CA ALA A 19 14.18 -16.18 10.09
C ALA A 19 13.88 -15.75 11.54
N ALA A 20 14.43 -14.60 11.93
CA ALA A 20 14.19 -14.05 13.25
C ALA A 20 12.69 -14.07 13.50
N GLU A 21 12.27 -14.61 14.65
CA GLU A 21 10.88 -14.51 15.08
C GLU A 21 10.51 -13.02 15.09
N VAL A 22 9.60 -12.65 14.19
CA VAL A 22 8.94 -11.36 14.23
C VAL A 22 8.15 -11.38 15.53
N LYS A 23 8.63 -10.66 16.55
CA LYS A 23 7.84 -10.42 17.76
C LYS A 23 6.50 -9.84 17.30
N ASN A 24 5.41 -10.49 17.68
CA ASN A 24 4.09 -9.91 17.54
C ASN A 24 4.07 -8.65 18.40
N ASP A 25 4.15 -7.50 17.73
CA ASP A 25 3.88 -6.20 18.33
C ASP A 25 2.36 -6.03 18.30
N ASP A 26 1.75 -5.82 19.48
CA ASP A 26 0.32 -5.54 19.62
C ASP A 26 -0.05 -4.12 19.10
N GLY A 27 0.90 -3.42 18.48
CA GLY A 27 0.74 -2.10 17.90
C GLY A 27 -0.15 -2.05 16.64
N VAL A 28 -0.79 -0.90 16.45
CA VAL A 28 -1.60 -0.61 15.25
C VAL A 28 -0.78 0.23 14.27
N ASN A 29 -0.62 -0.26 13.05
CA ASN A 29 0.05 0.47 11.97
C ASN A 29 -0.96 1.34 11.21
N ILE A 30 -0.81 2.66 11.29
CA ILE A 30 -1.69 3.63 10.63
C ILE A 30 -0.96 4.27 9.45
N TYR A 31 -1.56 4.18 8.27
CA TYR A 31 -1.06 4.80 7.05
C TYR A 31 -1.87 6.04 6.71
N PHE A 32 -1.22 7.20 6.72
CA PHE A 32 -1.86 8.47 6.33
C PHE A 32 -1.50 8.82 4.88
N ALA A 33 -2.52 8.98 4.05
CA ALA A 33 -2.38 9.46 2.68
C ALA A 33 -3.11 10.80 2.51
N ARG A 34 -2.43 11.79 1.91
CA ARG A 34 -3.09 13.01 1.44
C ARG A 34 -3.83 12.71 0.13
N HIS A 35 -4.98 13.35 -0.07
CA HIS A 35 -5.72 13.25 -1.33
C HIS A 35 -4.88 13.71 -2.55
N GLY A 36 -5.23 13.21 -3.73
CA GLY A 36 -4.61 13.61 -4.99
C GLY A 36 -4.81 15.10 -5.31
N LYS A 37 -4.02 15.62 -6.25
CA LYS A 37 -4.12 17.02 -6.70
C LYS A 37 -5.50 17.33 -7.28
N THR A 38 -6.15 18.40 -6.82
CA THR A 38 -7.48 18.83 -7.25
C THR A 38 -7.45 20.03 -8.21
N LEU A 39 -8.61 20.37 -8.79
CA LEU A 39 -8.77 21.61 -9.57
C LEU A 39 -8.41 22.86 -8.74
N LEU A 40 -8.91 22.98 -7.50
CA LEU A 40 -8.58 24.15 -6.65
C LEU A 40 -7.11 24.22 -6.27
N ASN A 41 -6.43 23.07 -6.10
CA ASN A 41 -4.97 23.06 -5.92
C ASN A 41 -4.24 23.58 -7.17
N THR A 42 -4.79 23.35 -8.37
CA THR A 42 -4.19 23.81 -9.63
C THR A 42 -4.24 25.33 -9.79
N PHE A 43 -5.22 25.97 -9.15
CA PHE A 43 -5.37 27.43 -9.13
C PHE A 43 -4.84 28.08 -7.85
N ASP A 44 -4.07 27.34 -7.05
CA ASP A 44 -3.53 27.78 -5.76
C ASP A 44 -4.59 28.41 -4.84
N ARG A 45 -5.79 27.81 -4.81
CA ARG A 45 -6.88 28.23 -3.94
C ARG A 45 -6.89 27.42 -2.66
N VAL A 46 -7.19 28.12 -1.56
CA VAL A 46 -7.37 27.49 -0.25
C VAL A 46 -8.57 26.54 -0.31
N GLN A 47 -8.36 25.30 0.12
CA GLN A 47 -9.36 24.24 0.05
C GLN A 47 -9.50 23.56 1.43
N GLY A 48 -10.30 24.17 2.30
CA GLY A 48 -10.73 23.59 3.58
C GLY A 48 -11.92 22.65 3.37
N TRP A 49 -13.12 23.11 3.75
CA TRP A 49 -14.38 22.38 3.50
C TRP A 49 -14.88 22.45 2.06
N ALA A 50 -14.49 23.49 1.30
CA ALA A 50 -14.77 23.53 -0.13
C ALA A 50 -14.17 22.30 -0.82
N ASP A 51 -14.85 21.78 -1.83
CA ASP A 51 -14.42 20.60 -2.55
C ASP A 51 -14.31 20.84 -4.05
N SER A 52 -13.47 20.05 -4.71
CA SER A 52 -13.29 20.07 -6.15
C SER A 52 -12.69 18.75 -6.59
N PRO A 53 -13.05 18.24 -7.78
CA PRO A 53 -12.60 16.93 -8.24
C PRO A 53 -11.08 16.86 -8.39
N LEU A 54 -10.57 15.63 -8.41
CA LEU A 54 -9.18 15.37 -8.76
C LEU A 54 -8.87 15.81 -10.20
N THR A 55 -7.62 16.21 -10.42
CA THR A 55 -7.05 16.35 -11.76
C THR A 55 -6.61 15.00 -12.28
N GLU A 56 -6.41 14.88 -13.59
CA GLU A 56 -5.80 13.67 -14.20
C GLU A 56 -4.44 13.33 -13.57
N ASP A 57 -3.64 14.34 -13.23
CA ASP A 57 -2.38 14.15 -12.50
C ASP A 57 -2.62 13.61 -11.08
N GLY A 58 -3.61 14.14 -10.38
CA GLY A 58 -4.02 13.66 -9.06
C GLY A 58 -4.47 12.20 -9.09
N ILE A 59 -5.27 11.83 -10.09
CA ILE A 59 -5.72 10.44 -10.32
C ILE A 59 -4.51 9.55 -10.62
N ARG A 60 -3.59 9.99 -11.48
CA ARG A 60 -2.38 9.22 -11.82
C ARG A 60 -1.51 8.95 -10.59
N VAL A 61 -1.30 9.95 -9.73
CA VAL A 61 -0.55 9.78 -8.48
C VAL A 61 -1.29 8.84 -7.51
N ALA A 62 -2.62 8.95 -7.41
CA ALA A 62 -3.42 8.03 -6.59
C ALA A 62 -3.29 6.57 -7.07
N ARG A 63 -3.21 6.33 -8.39
CA ARG A 63 -2.92 4.99 -8.94
C ARG A 63 -1.53 4.50 -8.53
N TYR A 64 -0.49 5.34 -8.62
CA TYR A 64 0.84 4.93 -8.18
C TYR A 64 0.89 4.55 -6.71
N LEU A 65 0.18 5.30 -5.86
CA LEU A 65 0.03 4.92 -4.45
C LEU A 65 -0.68 3.57 -4.32
N GLY A 66 -1.81 3.38 -5.00
CA GLY A 66 -2.52 2.09 -4.98
C GLY A 66 -1.67 0.91 -5.47
N GLU A 67 -0.80 1.12 -6.46
CA GLU A 67 0.15 0.10 -6.91
C GLU A 67 1.17 -0.24 -5.82
N GLY A 68 1.75 0.77 -5.15
CA GLY A 68 2.73 0.58 -4.08
C GLY A 68 2.16 -0.03 -2.80
N LEU A 69 0.84 0.03 -2.61
CA LEU A 69 0.15 -0.56 -1.48
C LEU A 69 -0.28 -2.02 -1.71
N LYS A 70 -0.07 -2.57 -2.91
CA LYS A 70 -0.39 -3.98 -3.19
C LYS A 70 0.39 -4.91 -2.27
N GLY A 71 -0.31 -5.91 -1.73
CA GLY A 71 0.28 -6.92 -0.84
C GLY A 71 0.43 -6.50 0.62
N ILE A 72 0.12 -5.24 0.96
CA ILE A 72 0.01 -4.82 2.35
C ILE A 72 -1.42 -5.16 2.84
N PRO A 73 -1.57 -6.02 3.87
CA PRO A 73 -2.88 -6.30 4.45
C PRO A 73 -3.36 -5.10 5.26
N PHE A 74 -4.55 -4.61 4.95
CA PHE A 74 -5.23 -3.55 5.68
C PHE A 74 -6.54 -4.09 6.27
N ASP A 75 -6.75 -3.86 7.57
CA ASP A 75 -7.97 -4.28 8.25
C ASP A 75 -9.15 -3.34 7.99
N SER A 76 -8.89 -2.06 7.71
CA SER A 76 -9.93 -1.03 7.55
C SER A 76 -9.43 0.16 6.74
N PHE A 77 -10.38 0.90 6.14
CA PHE A 77 -10.13 2.09 5.31
C PHE A 77 -11.02 3.24 5.77
N TYR A 78 -10.45 4.44 5.83
CA TYR A 78 -11.14 5.63 6.30
C TYR A 78 -10.84 6.83 5.39
N SER A 79 -11.84 7.68 5.20
CA SER A 79 -11.71 8.98 4.55
C SER A 79 -12.63 9.98 5.24
N SER A 80 -12.41 11.28 5.04
CA SER A 80 -13.46 12.24 5.40
C SER A 80 -14.59 12.24 4.36
N ASP A 81 -15.56 13.10 4.57
CA ASP A 81 -16.72 13.22 3.68
C ASP A 81 -16.48 14.02 2.39
N ALA A 82 -15.40 14.79 2.30
CA ALA A 82 -15.04 15.47 1.06
C ALA A 82 -14.86 14.50 -0.13
N GLY A 83 -15.45 14.87 -1.27
CA GLY A 83 -15.41 14.09 -2.51
C GLY A 83 -13.99 13.81 -2.99
N ARG A 84 -13.08 14.79 -2.93
CA ARG A 84 -11.65 14.57 -3.31
C ARG A 84 -10.95 13.44 -2.55
N GLN A 85 -11.30 13.24 -1.26
CA GLN A 85 -10.70 12.19 -0.42
C GLN A 85 -11.33 10.84 -0.73
N ARG A 86 -12.67 10.79 -0.91
CA ARG A 86 -13.38 9.59 -1.34
C ARG A 86 -12.93 9.12 -2.72
N GLU A 87 -12.82 10.04 -3.68
CA GLU A 87 -12.34 9.77 -5.04
C GLU A 87 -10.90 9.24 -5.02
N THR A 88 -10.01 9.86 -4.23
CA THR A 88 -8.62 9.38 -4.09
C THR A 88 -8.58 7.95 -3.55
N MET A 89 -9.33 7.68 -2.47
CA MET A 89 -9.39 6.36 -1.86
C MET A 89 -9.96 5.31 -2.83
N GLN A 90 -11.01 5.65 -3.58
CA GLN A 90 -11.59 4.77 -4.60
C GLN A 90 -10.56 4.38 -5.67
N VAL A 91 -9.77 5.35 -6.16
CA VAL A 91 -8.72 5.09 -7.15
C VAL A 91 -7.63 4.19 -6.58
N ILE A 92 -7.17 4.46 -5.35
CA ILE A 92 -6.15 3.67 -4.65
C ILE A 92 -6.62 2.21 -4.50
N LEU A 93 -7.81 2.01 -3.94
CA LEU A 93 -8.33 0.67 -3.62
C LEU A 93 -8.62 -0.15 -4.88
N LYS A 94 -9.18 0.48 -5.90
CA LYS A 94 -9.36 -0.14 -7.21
C LYS A 94 -8.02 -0.59 -7.80
N GLN A 95 -6.99 0.24 -7.73
CA GLN A 95 -5.66 -0.12 -8.24
C GLN A 95 -4.99 -1.20 -7.40
N ALA A 96 -5.16 -1.18 -6.09
CA ALA A 96 -4.66 -2.19 -5.15
C ALA A 96 -5.38 -3.55 -5.27
N GLY A 97 -6.49 -3.61 -6.03
CA GLY A 97 -7.29 -4.83 -6.19
C GLY A 97 -8.30 -5.08 -5.07
N VAL A 98 -8.61 -4.06 -4.26
CA VAL A 98 -9.60 -4.14 -3.18
C VAL A 98 -10.95 -3.66 -3.71
N SER A 99 -11.88 -4.60 -3.92
CA SER A 99 -13.20 -4.31 -4.51
C SER A 99 -14.35 -4.30 -3.51
N ASP A 100 -14.21 -4.97 -2.37
CA ASP A 100 -15.25 -5.09 -1.34
C ASP A 100 -14.78 -4.39 -0.06
N TYR A 101 -15.06 -3.09 0.04
CA TYR A 101 -14.73 -2.31 1.24
C TYR A 101 -15.89 -1.38 1.59
N LYS A 102 -16.12 -1.21 2.89
CA LYS A 102 -17.07 -0.22 3.40
C LYS A 102 -16.38 1.13 3.47
N THR A 103 -17.04 2.14 2.94
CA THR A 103 -16.67 3.55 3.13
C THR A 103 -17.34 4.04 4.41
N TYR A 104 -16.53 4.56 5.33
CA TYR A 104 -16.99 5.31 6.50
C TYR A 104 -16.78 6.80 6.23
#